data_AF-A0A961FA63-F1
#
_entry.id   AF-A0A961FA63-F1
#
_cell.length_a   1.000
_cell.length_b   1.000
_cell.length_c   1.000
_cell.angle_alpha   90.00
_cell.angle_beta   90.00
_cell.angle_gamma   90.00
#
_symmetry.space_group_name_H-M   'P 1'
#
loop_
_entity.id
_entity.type
_entity.pdbx_description
1 polymer ?
#
loop_
_entity_poly.entity_id
_entity_poly.type
_entity_poly.pdbx_seq_one_letter_code
_entity_poly.pdbx_strand_id
1 'polypeptide(L)'
;MRLISGVIFGLAFFYGGWWLWENNHTAREMIDTYFLKREFLTLEARYPPEYILERHGGELFANGRQLYQDPELKFSPYLLLEVKYTASEGATREGVILWGMEDGEIVINTDTWETTHGFSDCIACQASRSDFRVIRALASGKGVLSRDELMRVLMIEPEVFDSWIDSACRKHLIVQRGNQFQLHFQNPKLQISPQTRFTQYPVTKPYHSSMRISRRFSRAQIENTAKAAFTNDFTIRNSQEVFLPVYLISILNPDGSIRTTLWNALNGQAILPRYLSNAQRS
;
A
#
# COMPACT_ATOMS: atom_id res chain seq x y z
N MET A 1 -11.73 35.93 -37.66
CA MET A 1 -11.43 36.87 -36.55
C MET A 1 -11.32 36.20 -35.18
N ARG A 2 -12.26 35.35 -34.73
CA ARG A 2 -12.23 34.72 -33.39
C ARG A 2 -10.99 33.87 -33.07
N LEU A 3 -10.41 33.20 -34.07
CA LEU A 3 -9.19 32.41 -33.92
C LEU A 3 -7.94 33.27 -33.70
N ILE A 4 -7.83 34.39 -34.43
CA ILE A 4 -6.69 35.32 -34.32
C ILE A 4 -6.69 36.01 -32.95
N SER A 5 -7.87 36.43 -32.46
CA SER A 5 -7.98 37.01 -31.11
C SER A 5 -7.61 36.02 -30.01
N GLY A 6 -7.95 34.73 -30.17
CA GLY A 6 -7.57 33.69 -29.20
C GLY A 6 -6.06 33.45 -29.16
N VAL A 7 -5.40 33.43 -30.32
CA VAL A 7 -3.93 33.27 -30.41
C VAL A 7 -3.21 34.47 -29.80
N ILE A 8 -3.67 35.69 -30.07
CA ILE A 8 -3.06 36.90 -29.49
C ILE A 8 -3.21 36.93 -27.97
N PHE A 9 -4.38 36.56 -27.44
CA PHE A 9 -4.58 36.45 -25.99
C PHE A 9 -3.70 35.38 -25.36
N GLY A 10 -3.57 34.21 -26.00
CA GLY A 10 -2.67 33.15 -25.55
C GLY A 10 -1.22 33.62 -25.49
N LEU A 11 -0.73 34.25 -26.57
CA LEU A 11 0.65 34.78 -26.63
C LEU A 11 0.89 35.88 -25.59
N ALA A 12 -0.07 36.78 -25.37
CA ALA A 12 0.03 37.80 -24.33
C ALA A 12 0.09 37.18 -22.92
N PHE A 13 -0.66 36.09 -22.69
CA PHE A 13 -0.63 35.36 -21.42
C PHE A 13 0.71 34.64 -21.19
N PHE A 14 1.23 33.96 -22.22
CA PHE A 14 2.53 33.29 -22.15
C PHE A 14 3.67 34.29 -21.96
N TYR A 15 3.67 35.39 -22.70
CA TYR A 15 4.69 36.43 -22.58
C TYR A 15 4.60 37.15 -21.24
N GLY A 16 3.39 37.50 -20.77
CA GLY A 16 3.17 38.09 -19.46
C GLY A 16 3.60 37.17 -18.33
N GLY A 17 3.28 35.87 -18.43
CA GLY A 17 3.72 34.86 -17.47
C GLY A 17 5.23 34.67 -17.43
N TRP A 18 5.89 34.63 -18.61
CA TRP A 18 7.35 34.53 -18.70
C TRP A 18 8.05 35.78 -18.17
N TRP A 19 7.56 36.97 -18.52
CA TRP A 19 8.11 38.24 -18.05
C TRP A 19 7.94 38.43 -16.53
N LEU A 20 6.78 38.06 -15.99
CA LEU A 20 6.54 38.03 -14.53
C LEU A 20 7.46 37.04 -13.83
N TRP A 21 7.68 35.86 -14.43
CA TRP A 21 8.60 34.88 -13.89
C TRP A 21 10.03 35.44 -13.86
N GLU A 22 10.52 36.05 -14.94
CA GLU A 22 11.91 36.53 -15.01
C GLU A 22 12.21 37.76 -14.15
N ASN A 23 11.29 38.72 -14.08
CA ASN A 23 11.56 40.01 -13.44
C ASN A 23 11.04 40.13 -12.00
N ASN A 24 10.28 39.15 -11.49
CA ASN A 24 9.73 39.22 -10.14
C ASN A 24 10.34 38.12 -9.24
N HIS A 25 11.48 38.45 -8.62
CA HIS A 25 12.15 37.58 -7.66
C HIS A 25 11.24 37.19 -6.49
N THR A 26 10.36 38.10 -6.05
CA THR A 26 9.37 37.84 -4.98
C THR A 26 8.32 36.82 -5.40
N ALA A 27 7.89 36.80 -6.67
CA ALA A 27 6.95 35.81 -7.17
C ALA A 27 7.61 34.42 -7.28
N ARG A 28 8.87 34.35 -7.72
CA ARG A 28 9.68 33.11 -7.70
C ARG A 28 9.84 32.59 -6.29
N GLU A 29 10.29 33.43 -5.34
CA GLU A 29 10.42 33.04 -3.94
C GLU A 29 9.08 32.62 -3.33
N MET A 30 7.96 33.29 -3.64
CA MET A 30 6.64 32.91 -3.14
C MET A 30 6.20 31.55 -3.69
N ILE A 31 6.44 31.28 -4.97
CA ILE A 31 6.14 30.00 -5.62
C ILE A 31 7.05 28.91 -5.07
N ASP A 32 8.37 29.12 -5.04
CA ASP A 32 9.34 28.18 -4.48
C ASP A 32 9.04 27.91 -3.02
N THR A 33 8.74 28.93 -2.22
CA THR A 33 8.34 28.78 -0.83
C THR A 33 7.01 28.04 -0.70
N TYR A 34 6.05 28.25 -1.60
CA TYR A 34 4.77 27.53 -1.58
C TYR A 34 4.92 26.05 -1.99
N PHE A 35 5.86 25.75 -2.89
CA PHE A 35 6.18 24.38 -3.29
C PHE A 35 7.10 23.67 -2.28
N LEU A 36 8.06 24.38 -1.67
CA LEU A 36 8.99 23.90 -0.64
C LEU A 36 8.35 23.76 0.75
N LYS A 37 7.32 24.55 1.08
CA LYS A 37 6.57 24.46 2.36
C LYS A 37 5.49 23.39 2.39
N ARG A 38 5.33 22.59 1.35
CA ARG A 38 4.50 21.39 1.53
C ARG A 38 5.22 20.52 2.53
N GLU A 39 4.62 20.30 3.67
CA GLU A 39 5.07 19.32 4.63
C GLU A 39 4.39 17.99 4.31
N PHE A 40 5.06 16.89 4.59
CA PHE A 40 4.46 15.58 4.48
C PHE A 40 4.77 14.74 5.71
N LEU A 41 3.84 13.84 6.03
CA LEU A 41 3.96 12.95 7.17
C LEU A 41 4.79 11.74 6.76
N THR A 42 5.86 11.45 7.47
CA THR A 42 6.79 10.36 7.15
C THR A 42 7.28 9.66 8.40
N LEU A 43 7.66 8.39 8.29
CA LEU A 43 8.35 7.71 9.38
C LEU A 43 9.83 8.14 9.39
N GLU A 44 10.49 8.08 10.54
CA GLU A 44 11.86 8.55 10.69
C GLU A 44 12.88 7.47 10.33
N ALA A 45 13.69 7.69 9.29
CA ALA A 45 14.79 6.79 8.95
C ALA A 45 15.73 6.58 10.16
N ARG A 46 15.98 5.31 10.50
CA ARG A 46 16.82 4.90 11.64
C ARG A 46 18.18 4.37 11.20
N TYR A 47 18.21 3.66 10.09
CA TYR A 47 19.40 3.01 9.59
C TYR A 47 19.89 3.76 8.37
N PRO A 48 21.13 4.29 8.39
CA PRO A 48 21.69 4.94 7.23
C PRO A 48 22.05 3.89 6.15
N PRO A 49 22.16 4.26 4.87
CA PRO A 49 22.36 3.28 3.81
C PRO A 49 23.71 2.55 3.93
N GLU A 50 24.74 3.18 4.50
CA GLU A 50 26.05 2.57 4.74
C GLU A 50 25.94 1.36 5.67
N TYR A 51 25.09 1.45 6.69
CA TYR A 51 24.82 0.35 7.62
C TYR A 51 24.18 -0.85 6.89
N ILE A 52 23.26 -0.58 5.97
CA ILE A 52 22.57 -1.60 5.18
C ILE A 52 23.58 -2.29 4.25
N LEU A 53 24.44 -1.51 3.59
CA LEU A 53 25.51 -2.03 2.73
C LEU A 53 26.52 -2.88 3.50
N GLU A 54 26.92 -2.46 4.70
CA GLU A 54 27.84 -3.22 5.55
C GLU A 54 27.21 -4.54 6.02
N ARG A 55 25.96 -4.49 6.50
CA ARG A 55 25.27 -5.66 7.06
C ARG A 55 24.85 -6.68 6.00
N HIS A 56 24.42 -6.21 4.83
CA HIS A 56 23.90 -7.05 3.74
C HIS A 56 24.83 -7.14 2.54
N GLY A 57 26.10 -6.71 2.69
CA GLY A 57 27.08 -6.72 1.63
C GLY A 57 27.26 -8.08 0.96
N GLY A 58 27.19 -9.18 1.73
CA GLY A 58 27.28 -10.53 1.16
C GLY A 58 26.12 -10.89 0.22
N GLU A 59 24.91 -10.40 0.47
CA GLU A 59 23.71 -10.64 -0.35
C GLU A 59 23.68 -9.73 -1.59
N LEU A 60 24.23 -8.52 -1.44
CA LEU A 60 24.31 -7.50 -2.46
C LEU A 60 25.47 -7.74 -3.44
N PHE A 61 26.62 -8.18 -2.92
CA PHE A 61 27.89 -8.31 -3.65
C PHE A 61 28.32 -9.77 -3.82
N ALA A 62 27.60 -10.54 -4.64
CA ALA A 62 27.86 -11.98 -4.80
C ALA A 62 29.30 -12.31 -5.24
N ASN A 63 29.99 -11.42 -5.96
CA ASN A 63 31.29 -11.69 -6.59
C ASN A 63 32.37 -10.61 -6.38
N GLY A 64 32.15 -9.61 -5.51
CA GLY A 64 33.14 -8.57 -5.15
C GLY A 64 33.63 -7.64 -6.27
N ARG A 65 33.21 -7.83 -7.53
CA ARG A 65 33.54 -6.99 -8.70
C ARG A 65 32.43 -6.02 -9.11
N GLN A 66 31.40 -5.89 -8.28
CA GLN A 66 30.23 -5.05 -8.54
C GLN A 66 30.50 -3.63 -8.05
N LEU A 67 30.11 -2.63 -8.85
CA LEU A 67 30.17 -1.22 -8.46
C LEU A 67 28.82 -0.80 -7.89
N TYR A 68 28.82 -0.20 -6.70
CA TYR A 68 27.61 0.36 -6.11
C TYR A 68 27.42 1.80 -6.58
N GLN A 69 26.17 2.19 -6.80
CA GLN A 69 25.79 3.58 -7.03
C GLN A 69 25.33 4.22 -5.72
N ASP A 70 25.37 5.55 -5.65
CA ASP A 70 24.92 6.29 -4.47
C ASP A 70 23.44 5.96 -4.16
N PRO A 71 23.13 5.51 -2.93
CA PRO A 71 21.77 5.16 -2.54
C PRO A 71 20.81 6.35 -2.65
N GLU A 72 19.68 6.15 -3.33
CA GLU A 72 18.64 7.19 -3.42
C GLU A 72 17.61 7.00 -2.31
N LEU A 73 17.33 8.06 -1.53
CA LEU A 73 16.21 8.03 -0.59
C LEU A 73 14.89 8.25 -1.33
N LYS A 74 13.97 7.30 -1.18
CA LYS A 74 12.61 7.33 -1.73
C LYS A 74 11.57 7.22 -0.61
N PHE A 75 10.34 7.59 -0.95
CA PHE A 75 9.21 7.64 -0.05
C PHE A 75 8.06 6.80 -0.58
N SER A 76 7.83 5.64 0.06
CA SER A 76 6.73 4.73 -0.28
C SER A 76 5.43 5.20 0.35
N PRO A 77 4.32 5.32 -0.41
CA PRO A 77 3.06 5.83 0.10
C PRO A 77 2.28 4.77 0.90
N TYR A 78 1.82 5.17 2.08
CA TYR A 78 0.91 4.43 2.96
C TYR A 78 -0.29 5.31 3.33
N LEU A 79 -1.41 4.67 3.64
CA LEU A 79 -2.59 5.30 4.19
C LEU A 79 -2.70 4.96 5.68
N LEU A 80 -2.62 5.98 6.53
CA LEU A 80 -2.87 5.89 7.96
C LEU A 80 -4.36 6.11 8.20
N LEU A 81 -5.03 5.09 8.73
CA LEU A 81 -6.45 5.13 9.07
C LEU A 81 -6.61 5.12 10.58
N GLU A 82 -7.25 6.14 11.14
CA GLU A 82 -7.75 6.09 12.51
C GLU A 82 -9.14 5.46 12.49
N VAL A 83 -9.33 4.40 13.27
CA VAL A 83 -10.52 3.56 13.19
C VAL A 83 -11.13 3.34 14.55
N LYS A 84 -12.45 3.10 14.55
CA LYS A 84 -13.23 2.68 15.71
C LYS A 84 -13.97 1.41 15.35
N TYR A 85 -13.94 0.42 16.24
CA TYR A 85 -14.51 -0.90 15.99
C TYR A 85 -14.95 -1.61 17.26
N THR A 86 -15.85 -2.59 17.14
CA THR A 86 -16.21 -3.49 18.24
C THR A 86 -15.29 -4.71 18.23
N ALA A 87 -14.60 -4.95 19.33
CA ALA A 87 -13.79 -6.17 19.52
C ALA A 87 -14.69 -7.40 19.73
N SER A 88 -14.12 -8.61 19.66
CA SER A 88 -14.85 -9.87 19.89
C SER A 88 -15.54 -9.96 21.26
N GLU A 89 -15.06 -9.21 22.24
CA GLU A 89 -15.61 -9.13 23.61
C GLU A 89 -16.78 -8.12 23.72
N GLY A 90 -17.22 -7.52 22.61
CA GLY A 90 -18.28 -6.50 22.59
C GLY A 90 -17.81 -5.10 23.02
N ALA A 91 -16.57 -4.96 23.48
CA ALA A 91 -15.99 -3.67 23.84
C ALA A 91 -15.68 -2.83 22.59
N THR A 92 -16.08 -1.56 22.62
CA THR A 92 -15.68 -0.57 21.61
C THR A 92 -14.20 -0.22 21.80
N ARG A 93 -13.43 -0.26 20.71
CA ARG A 93 -12.00 0.07 20.67
C ARG A 93 -11.70 1.10 19.59
N GLU A 94 -10.61 1.81 19.79
CA GLU A 94 -10.00 2.68 18.79
C GLU A 94 -8.65 2.09 18.40
N GLY A 95 -8.28 2.26 17.13
CA GLY A 95 -7.06 1.71 16.58
C GLY A 95 -6.54 2.56 15.43
N VAL A 96 -5.33 2.25 15.00
CA VAL A 96 -4.72 2.86 13.83
C VAL A 96 -4.28 1.75 12.90
N ILE A 97 -4.57 1.87 11.61
CA ILE A 97 -4.15 0.93 10.56
C ILE A 97 -3.20 1.65 9.63
N LEU A 98 -2.05 1.05 9.35
CA LEU A 98 -1.16 1.47 8.27
C LEU A 98 -1.35 0.53 7.08
N TRP A 99 -1.85 1.06 5.96
CA TRP A 99 -2.17 0.28 4.76
C TRP A 99 -1.32 0.74 3.59
N GLY A 100 -0.54 -0.14 2.98
CA GLY A 100 0.31 0.18 1.84
C GLY A 100 -0.52 0.57 0.62
N MET A 101 -0.18 1.70 -0.01
CA MET A 101 -0.88 2.17 -1.22
C MET A 101 -0.24 1.62 -2.50
N GLU A 102 0.98 1.09 -2.41
CA GLU A 102 1.65 0.38 -3.51
C GLU A 102 1.25 -1.10 -3.52
N ASP A 103 1.32 -1.76 -2.38
CA ASP A 103 1.07 -3.19 -2.24
C ASP A 103 -0.32 -3.54 -1.72
N GLY A 104 -1.15 -2.59 -1.31
CA GLY A 104 -2.52 -2.89 -0.88
C GLY A 104 -2.61 -3.85 0.31
N GLU A 105 -1.54 -4.06 1.07
CA GLU A 105 -1.55 -4.88 2.28
C GLU A 105 -1.50 -4.01 3.53
N ILE A 106 -2.03 -4.52 4.63
CA ILE A 106 -2.01 -3.87 5.93
C ILE A 106 -0.72 -4.26 6.64
N VAL A 107 -0.03 -3.30 7.23
CA VAL A 107 1.04 -3.59 8.17
C VAL A 107 0.44 -4.05 9.49
N ILE A 108 0.87 -5.20 9.97
CA ILE A 108 0.52 -5.74 11.29
C ILE A 108 1.44 -5.17 12.37
N ASN A 109 2.74 -5.06 12.12
CA ASN A 109 3.72 -4.54 13.07
C ASN A 109 4.80 -3.69 12.37
N THR A 110 5.04 -2.46 12.84
CA THR A 110 6.04 -1.54 12.25
C THR A 110 7.48 -1.87 12.63
N ASP A 111 7.71 -2.75 13.60
CA ASP A 111 9.06 -3.20 13.98
C ASP A 111 9.59 -4.27 13.03
N THR A 112 8.78 -5.30 12.80
CA THR A 112 9.10 -6.42 11.90
C THR A 112 8.72 -6.15 10.45
N TRP A 113 7.96 -5.08 10.20
CA TRP A 113 7.28 -4.82 8.93
C TRP A 113 6.50 -6.02 8.37
N GLU A 114 5.96 -6.84 9.26
CA GLU A 114 5.07 -7.92 8.86
C GLU A 114 3.77 -7.34 8.30
N THR A 115 3.39 -7.78 7.11
CA THR A 115 2.15 -7.39 6.43
C THR A 115 1.14 -8.52 6.35
N THR A 116 -0.11 -8.17 6.07
CA THR A 116 -1.15 -9.12 5.69
C THR A 116 -0.87 -9.75 4.33
N HIS A 117 -1.72 -10.70 3.95
CA HIS A 117 -1.68 -11.28 2.63
C HIS A 117 -3.09 -11.54 2.11
N GLY A 118 -3.36 -11.06 0.88
CA GLY A 118 -4.61 -11.26 0.14
C GLY A 118 -5.49 -10.02 0.08
N PHE A 119 -5.20 -8.96 0.87
CA PHE A 119 -5.97 -7.72 0.79
C PHE A 119 -5.77 -7.03 -0.55
N SER A 120 -4.56 -7.08 -1.11
CA SER A 120 -4.30 -6.55 -2.45
C SER A 120 -5.25 -7.12 -3.50
N ASP A 121 -5.46 -8.43 -3.46
CA ASP A 121 -6.28 -9.14 -4.44
C ASP A 121 -7.76 -8.78 -4.22
N CYS A 122 -8.18 -8.69 -2.96
CA CYS A 122 -9.52 -8.18 -2.60
C CYS A 122 -9.75 -6.75 -3.08
N ILE A 123 -8.77 -5.85 -2.96
CA ILE A 123 -8.88 -4.47 -3.46
C ILE A 123 -9.00 -4.48 -4.99
N ALA A 124 -8.15 -5.26 -5.67
CA ALA A 124 -8.14 -5.36 -7.13
C ALA A 124 -9.47 -5.87 -7.68
N CYS A 125 -10.07 -6.86 -7.01
CA CYS A 125 -11.34 -7.45 -7.40
C CYS A 125 -12.58 -6.75 -6.81
N GLN A 126 -12.40 -5.64 -6.09
CA GLN A 126 -13.49 -4.88 -5.45
C GLN A 126 -14.37 -5.78 -4.57
N ALA A 127 -13.73 -6.55 -3.69
CA ALA A 127 -14.40 -7.46 -2.78
C ALA A 127 -15.41 -6.70 -1.90
N SER A 128 -16.64 -7.21 -1.88
CA SER A 128 -17.74 -6.68 -1.08
C SER A 128 -17.72 -7.27 0.33
N ARG A 129 -18.61 -6.77 1.21
CA ARG A 129 -18.78 -7.32 2.55
C ARG A 129 -19.23 -8.78 2.54
N SER A 130 -20.08 -9.18 1.59
CA SER A 130 -20.47 -10.59 1.43
C SER A 130 -19.29 -11.46 0.99
N ASP A 131 -18.46 -10.97 0.07
CA ASP A 131 -17.27 -11.68 -0.37
C ASP A 131 -16.31 -11.93 0.80
N PHE A 132 -16.05 -10.92 1.66
CA PHE A 132 -15.23 -11.09 2.85
C PHE A 132 -15.80 -12.07 3.88
N ARG A 133 -17.13 -12.18 4.01
CA ARG A 133 -17.76 -13.21 4.85
C ARG A 133 -17.48 -14.62 4.32
N VAL A 134 -17.64 -14.82 3.01
CA VAL A 134 -17.34 -16.11 2.34
C VAL A 134 -15.86 -16.45 2.51
N ILE A 135 -14.96 -15.50 2.25
CA ILE A 135 -13.51 -15.68 2.37
C ILE A 135 -13.13 -16.08 3.80
N ARG A 136 -13.67 -15.40 4.82
CA ARG A 136 -13.40 -15.74 6.23
C ARG A 136 -13.90 -17.12 6.60
N ALA A 137 -15.11 -17.49 6.16
CA ALA A 137 -15.68 -18.80 6.43
C ALA A 137 -14.81 -19.92 5.82
N LEU A 138 -14.39 -19.76 4.57
CA LEU A 138 -13.48 -20.71 3.92
C LEU A 138 -12.11 -20.73 4.58
N ALA A 139 -11.54 -19.58 4.96
CA ALA A 139 -10.24 -19.53 5.64
C ALA A 139 -10.25 -20.29 6.97
N SER A 140 -11.34 -20.19 7.75
CA SER A 140 -11.53 -21.00 8.96
C SER A 140 -11.65 -22.50 8.67
N GLY A 141 -12.14 -22.87 7.48
CA GLY A 141 -12.25 -24.25 6.98
C GLY A 141 -11.01 -24.76 6.24
N LYS A 142 -9.80 -24.25 6.54
CA LYS A 142 -8.55 -24.60 5.82
C LYS A 142 -8.58 -24.30 4.31
N GLY A 143 -9.42 -23.36 3.89
CA GLY A 143 -9.51 -22.87 2.52
C GLY A 143 -10.46 -23.65 1.60
N VAL A 144 -11.11 -24.73 2.07
CA VAL A 144 -12.08 -25.51 1.29
C VAL A 144 -13.27 -25.92 2.16
N LEU A 145 -14.50 -25.69 1.69
CA LEU A 145 -15.72 -26.18 2.33
C LEU A 145 -16.72 -26.69 1.29
N SER A 146 -17.54 -27.66 1.66
CA SER A 146 -18.72 -28.04 0.87
C SER A 146 -19.81 -26.97 0.93
N ARG A 147 -20.76 -27.00 -0.01
CA ARG A 147 -21.93 -26.11 -0.01
C ARG A 147 -22.68 -26.12 1.32
N ASP A 148 -23.00 -27.30 1.84
CA ASP A 148 -23.79 -27.45 3.07
C ASP A 148 -23.04 -26.93 4.30
N GLU A 149 -21.72 -27.16 4.38
CA GLU A 149 -20.88 -26.64 5.45
C GLU A 149 -20.77 -25.12 5.38
N LEU A 150 -20.54 -24.56 4.19
CA LEU A 150 -20.40 -23.13 4.01
C LEU A 150 -21.71 -22.39 4.30
N MET A 151 -22.85 -22.91 3.86
CA MET A 151 -24.17 -22.39 4.20
C MET A 151 -24.41 -22.39 5.71
N ARG A 152 -24.06 -23.49 6.40
CA ARG A 152 -24.19 -23.61 7.86
C ARG A 152 -23.33 -22.58 8.59
N VAL A 153 -22.09 -22.37 8.16
CA VAL A 153 -21.17 -21.39 8.77
C VAL A 153 -21.65 -19.95 8.52
N LEU A 154 -22.16 -19.66 7.32
CA LEU A 154 -22.62 -18.31 6.98
C LEU A 154 -23.98 -17.97 7.57
N MET A 155 -24.81 -18.97 7.90
CA MET A 155 -26.18 -18.81 8.41
C MET A 155 -27.03 -17.92 7.49
N ILE A 156 -27.07 -18.24 6.20
CA ILE A 156 -27.82 -17.49 5.18
C ILE A 156 -28.78 -18.40 4.41
N GLU A 157 -29.84 -17.79 3.89
CA GLU A 157 -30.84 -18.46 3.06
C GLU A 157 -30.25 -18.93 1.70
N PRO A 158 -30.76 -20.02 1.11
CA PRO A 158 -30.25 -20.58 -0.15
C PRO A 158 -30.17 -19.56 -1.30
N GLU A 159 -31.19 -18.72 -1.45
CA GLU A 159 -31.28 -17.74 -2.55
C GLU A 159 -30.20 -16.65 -2.41
N VAL A 160 -29.90 -16.24 -1.17
CA VAL A 160 -28.85 -15.26 -0.87
C VAL A 160 -27.47 -15.89 -1.05
N PHE A 161 -27.33 -17.17 -0.68
CA PHE A 161 -26.09 -17.92 -0.81
C PHE A 161 -25.59 -17.97 -2.25
N ASP A 162 -26.46 -18.34 -3.20
CA ASP A 162 -26.08 -18.46 -4.61
C ASP A 162 -25.58 -17.13 -5.18
N SER A 163 -26.27 -16.03 -4.87
CA SER A 163 -25.84 -14.69 -5.27
C SER A 163 -24.45 -14.32 -4.73
N TRP A 164 -24.14 -14.70 -3.48
CA TRP A 164 -22.84 -14.42 -2.85
C TRP A 164 -21.72 -15.25 -3.47
N ILE A 165 -21.97 -16.53 -3.71
CA ILE A 165 -21.01 -17.42 -4.36
C ILE A 165 -20.75 -16.96 -5.80
N ASP A 166 -21.79 -16.63 -6.56
CA ASP A 166 -21.66 -16.14 -7.93
C ASP A 166 -20.88 -14.82 -8.01
N SER A 167 -21.07 -13.93 -7.03
CA SER A 167 -20.25 -12.72 -6.89
C SER A 167 -18.77 -13.08 -6.67
N ALA A 168 -18.48 -13.94 -5.68
CA ALA A 168 -17.12 -14.28 -5.31
C ALA A 168 -16.37 -15.07 -6.40
N CYS A 169 -17.07 -15.97 -7.11
CA CYS A 169 -16.54 -16.71 -8.27
C CYS A 169 -16.23 -15.77 -9.44
N ARG A 170 -17.14 -14.85 -9.80
CA ARG A 170 -16.91 -13.87 -10.88
C ARG A 170 -15.75 -12.93 -10.60
N LYS A 171 -15.47 -12.67 -9.32
CA LYS A 171 -14.35 -11.86 -8.84
C LYS A 171 -13.06 -12.68 -8.66
N HIS A 172 -13.05 -13.96 -8.99
CA HIS A 172 -11.92 -14.87 -8.82
C HIS A 172 -11.37 -14.93 -7.38
N LEU A 173 -12.23 -14.69 -6.38
CA LEU A 173 -11.86 -14.79 -4.96
C LEU A 173 -11.94 -16.24 -4.48
N ILE A 174 -12.83 -17.02 -5.10
CA ILE A 174 -13.03 -18.44 -4.86
C ILE A 174 -13.15 -19.21 -6.18
N VAL A 175 -12.97 -20.52 -6.10
CA VAL A 175 -13.18 -21.47 -7.20
C VAL A 175 -14.19 -22.52 -6.76
N GLN A 176 -15.13 -22.85 -7.63
CA GLN A 176 -16.07 -23.94 -7.41
C GLN A 176 -15.57 -25.22 -8.12
N ARG A 177 -15.56 -26.34 -7.38
CA ARG A 177 -15.24 -27.68 -7.91
C ARG A 177 -16.35 -28.65 -7.49
N GLY A 178 -17.33 -28.85 -8.37
CA GLY A 178 -18.53 -29.62 -8.04
C GLY A 178 -19.29 -28.99 -6.87
N ASN A 179 -19.41 -29.73 -5.76
CA ASN A 179 -20.09 -29.26 -4.54
C ASN A 179 -19.15 -28.60 -3.50
N GLN A 180 -17.90 -28.33 -3.87
CA GLN A 180 -16.91 -27.70 -2.99
C GLN A 180 -16.53 -26.32 -3.49
N PHE A 181 -16.26 -25.42 -2.55
CA PHE A 181 -15.75 -24.08 -2.78
C PHE A 181 -14.37 -23.97 -2.14
N GLN A 182 -13.42 -23.42 -2.90
CA GLN A 182 -12.02 -23.28 -2.50
C GLN A 182 -11.59 -21.81 -2.62
N LEU A 183 -10.80 -21.32 -1.65
CA LEU A 183 -10.15 -20.01 -1.77
C LEU A 183 -9.11 -20.02 -2.88
N HIS A 184 -9.10 -18.96 -3.70
CA HIS A 184 -8.08 -18.79 -4.72
C HIS A 184 -6.74 -18.27 -4.16
N PHE A 185 -6.75 -17.71 -2.93
CA PHE A 185 -5.55 -17.20 -2.26
C PHE A 185 -4.63 -18.33 -1.78
N GLN A 186 -3.33 -18.11 -1.90
CA GLN A 186 -2.34 -18.95 -1.24
C GLN A 186 -2.06 -18.39 0.17
N ASN A 187 -2.36 -19.14 1.23
CA ASN A 187 -2.09 -18.75 2.63
C ASN A 187 -2.59 -17.33 3.01
N PRO A 188 -3.89 -17.00 2.83
CA PRO A 188 -4.41 -15.67 3.12
C PRO A 188 -4.30 -15.33 4.61
N LYS A 189 -3.74 -14.15 4.91
CA LYS A 189 -3.64 -13.60 6.28
C LYS A 189 -4.62 -12.45 6.45
N LEU A 190 -5.91 -12.77 6.33
CA LEU A 190 -7.02 -11.81 6.31
C LEU A 190 -7.78 -11.71 7.65
N GLN A 191 -7.58 -12.69 8.55
CA GLN A 191 -8.17 -12.70 9.89
C GLN A 191 -7.26 -11.93 10.86
N ILE A 192 -7.21 -10.61 10.68
CA ILE A 192 -6.47 -9.70 11.57
C ILE A 192 -7.42 -8.74 12.28
N SER A 193 -7.01 -8.29 13.46
CA SER A 193 -7.64 -7.14 14.12
C SER A 193 -7.37 -5.87 13.30
N PRO A 194 -8.31 -4.91 13.24
CA PRO A 194 -8.14 -3.64 12.54
C PRO A 194 -7.20 -2.69 13.28
N GLN A 195 -5.97 -3.12 13.52
CA GLN A 195 -4.95 -2.37 14.25
C GLN A 195 -3.54 -2.80 13.83
N THR A 196 -2.70 -1.81 13.54
CA THR A 196 -1.26 -1.94 13.39
C THR A 196 -0.57 -1.68 14.72
N ARG A 197 0.39 -2.52 15.10
CA ARG A 197 1.27 -2.25 16.24
C ARG A 197 2.36 -1.26 15.82
N PHE A 198 2.28 -0.03 16.33
CA PHE A 198 3.29 0.99 16.11
C PHE A 198 4.37 0.94 17.19
N THR A 199 5.62 0.96 16.76
CA THR A 199 6.79 1.24 17.60
C THR A 199 7.25 2.68 17.50
N GLN A 200 6.88 3.38 16.43
CA GLN A 200 7.20 4.77 16.20
C GLN A 200 6.03 5.51 15.56
N TYR A 201 5.81 6.74 16.00
CA TYR A 201 4.83 7.62 15.40
C TYR A 201 5.41 8.36 14.19
N PRO A 202 4.60 8.68 13.18
CA PRO A 202 5.04 9.50 12.05
C PRO A 202 5.45 10.90 12.48
N VAL A 203 6.44 11.47 11.78
CA VAL A 203 6.97 12.82 11.94
C VAL A 203 6.74 13.65 10.68
N THR A 204 6.66 14.95 10.83
CA THR A 204 6.48 15.86 9.69
C THR A 204 7.83 16.32 9.14
N LYS A 205 8.03 16.24 7.82
CA LYS A 205 9.25 16.72 7.14
C LYS A 205 8.93 17.61 5.94
N PRO A 206 9.83 18.55 5.57
CA PRO A 206 9.68 19.36 4.38
C PRO A 206 9.71 18.49 3.12
N TYR A 207 8.82 18.77 2.16
CA TYR A 207 8.58 17.92 1.00
C TYR A 207 9.53 18.21 -0.17
N HIS A 208 10.12 17.14 -0.72
CA HIS A 208 10.77 17.17 -2.02
C HIS A 208 10.07 16.18 -2.95
N SER A 209 9.37 16.68 -3.98
CA SER A 209 8.43 15.89 -4.78
C SER A 209 9.06 14.78 -5.64
N SER A 210 10.34 14.92 -5.99
CA SER A 210 11.06 13.98 -6.86
C SER A 210 11.36 12.61 -6.24
N MET A 211 11.01 12.39 -4.97
CA MET A 211 11.43 11.19 -4.22
C MET A 211 10.29 10.19 -3.94
N ARG A 212 9.08 10.36 -4.52
CA ARG A 212 7.93 9.46 -4.22
C ARG A 212 7.86 8.25 -5.14
N ILE A 213 7.60 7.09 -4.53
CA ILE A 213 7.20 5.87 -5.25
C ILE A 213 5.73 6.01 -5.67
N SER A 214 5.38 5.51 -6.86
CA SER A 214 4.01 5.55 -7.37
C SER A 214 3.07 4.66 -6.54
N ARG A 215 1.88 5.16 -6.22
CA ARG A 215 0.81 4.34 -5.64
C ARG A 215 0.12 3.50 -6.71
N ARG A 216 -0.29 2.29 -6.36
CA ARG A 216 -1.14 1.42 -7.19
C ARG A 216 -2.61 1.55 -6.82
N PHE A 217 -2.90 1.71 -5.53
CA PHE A 217 -4.25 1.81 -4.99
C PHE A 217 -4.52 3.24 -4.50
N SER A 218 -5.72 3.73 -4.78
CA SER A 218 -6.21 5.02 -4.29
C SER A 218 -6.71 4.91 -2.85
N ARG A 219 -6.76 6.06 -2.16
CA ARG A 219 -7.36 6.19 -0.83
C ARG A 219 -8.77 5.61 -0.77
N ALA A 220 -9.63 5.95 -1.74
CA ALA A 220 -11.02 5.50 -1.77
C ALA A 220 -11.13 3.96 -1.91
N GLN A 221 -10.29 3.33 -2.73
CA GLN A 221 -10.25 1.88 -2.86
C GLN A 221 -9.91 1.19 -1.53
N ILE A 222 -8.91 1.71 -0.82
CA ILE A 222 -8.49 1.19 0.48
C ILE A 222 -9.59 1.39 1.52
N GLU A 223 -10.17 2.59 1.63
CA GLU A 223 -11.24 2.87 2.59
C GLU A 223 -12.49 2.01 2.35
N ASN A 224 -12.89 1.82 1.09
CA ASN A 224 -14.02 0.96 0.73
C ASN A 224 -13.72 -0.50 1.08
N THR A 225 -12.51 -0.98 0.78
CA THR A 225 -12.10 -2.34 1.12
C THR A 225 -12.02 -2.55 2.63
N ALA A 226 -11.51 -1.57 3.38
CA ALA A 226 -11.48 -1.61 4.84
C ALA A 226 -12.89 -1.74 5.43
N LYS A 227 -13.84 -0.92 4.97
CA LYS A 227 -15.25 -0.98 5.41
C LYS A 227 -15.93 -2.31 5.05
N ALA A 228 -15.59 -2.88 3.88
CA ALA A 228 -16.12 -4.17 3.44
C ALA A 228 -15.51 -5.34 4.24
N ALA A 229 -14.20 -5.28 4.50
CA ALA A 229 -13.48 -6.31 5.21
C ALA A 229 -13.88 -6.34 6.68
N PHE A 230 -13.82 -5.21 7.37
CA PHE A 230 -14.10 -5.17 8.80
C PHE A 230 -15.61 -5.18 9.07
N THR A 231 -15.98 -5.63 10.28
CA THR A 231 -17.36 -5.93 10.68
C THR A 231 -18.30 -4.71 10.58
N ASN A 232 -19.60 -4.92 10.81
CA ASN A 232 -20.60 -3.84 10.71
C ASN A 232 -20.29 -2.64 11.59
N ASP A 233 -19.62 -2.85 12.72
CA ASP A 233 -19.30 -1.80 13.69
C ASP A 233 -17.96 -1.11 13.45
N PHE A 234 -17.37 -1.29 12.27
CA PHE A 234 -16.12 -0.63 11.88
C PHE A 234 -16.40 0.73 11.22
N THR A 235 -15.75 1.78 11.72
CA THR A 235 -15.81 3.13 11.16
C THR A 235 -14.41 3.74 11.06
N ILE A 236 -14.14 4.40 9.92
CA ILE A 236 -12.93 5.19 9.72
C ILE A 236 -13.22 6.62 10.20
N ARG A 237 -12.47 7.11 11.19
CA ARG A 237 -12.60 8.44 11.76
C ARG A 237 -11.79 9.48 11.01
N ASN A 238 -10.57 9.11 10.62
CA ASN A 238 -9.63 9.96 9.90
C ASN A 238 -8.81 9.12 8.91
N SER A 239 -8.38 9.74 7.81
CA SER A 239 -7.47 9.14 6.84
C SER A 239 -6.42 10.14 6.34
N GLN A 240 -5.15 9.77 6.47
CA GLN A 240 -4.02 10.60 6.09
C GLN A 240 -2.96 9.79 5.33
N GLU A 241 -2.34 10.38 4.32
CA GLU A 241 -1.19 9.74 3.65
C GLU A 241 0.07 9.92 4.50
N VAL A 242 0.78 8.82 4.73
CA VAL A 242 2.06 8.74 5.44
C VAL A 242 3.08 8.08 4.53
N PHE A 243 4.33 8.50 4.61
CA PHE A 243 5.38 8.02 3.75
C PHE A 243 6.44 7.24 4.52
N LEU A 244 6.74 6.04 4.05
CA LEU A 244 7.84 5.22 4.54
C LEU A 244 9.12 5.61 3.79
N PRO A 245 10.20 6.03 4.48
CA PRO A 245 11.50 6.17 3.85
C PRO A 245 12.08 4.81 3.45
N VAL A 246 12.54 4.73 2.20
CA VAL A 246 13.11 3.52 1.59
C VAL A 246 14.35 3.91 0.81
N TYR A 247 15.46 3.20 0.98
CA TYR A 247 16.64 3.37 0.15
C TYR A 247 16.53 2.52 -1.11
N LEU A 248 16.72 3.15 -2.26
CA LEU A 248 16.95 2.48 -3.52
C LEU A 248 18.46 2.26 -3.67
N ILE A 249 18.89 1.01 -3.64
CA ILE A 249 20.29 0.63 -3.83
C ILE A 249 20.42 -0.03 -5.19
N SER A 250 21.23 0.58 -6.06
CA SER A 250 21.50 0.09 -7.42
C SER A 250 22.93 -0.42 -7.52
N ILE A 251 23.07 -1.63 -8.07
CA ILE A 251 24.33 -2.36 -8.21
C ILE A 251 24.56 -2.64 -9.68
N LEU A 252 25.70 -2.18 -10.19
CA LEU A 252 26.15 -2.46 -11.56
C LEU A 252 26.92 -3.78 -11.56
N ASN A 253 26.38 -4.76 -12.27
CA ASN A 253 26.99 -6.06 -12.48
C ASN A 253 28.14 -5.97 -13.51
N PRO A 254 29.10 -6.91 -13.50
CA PRO A 254 30.19 -6.93 -14.47
C PRO A 254 29.75 -7.07 -15.92
N ASP A 255 28.54 -7.59 -16.17
CA ASP A 255 27.92 -7.70 -17.50
C ASP A 255 27.24 -6.40 -17.97
N GLY A 256 27.29 -5.33 -17.16
CA GLY A 256 26.67 -4.04 -17.43
C GLY A 256 25.18 -3.96 -17.03
N SER A 257 24.58 -5.04 -16.53
CA SER A 257 23.21 -5.02 -16.02
C SER A 257 23.14 -4.30 -14.67
N ILE A 258 22.01 -3.62 -14.40
CA ILE A 258 21.78 -2.94 -13.11
C ILE A 258 20.74 -3.74 -12.33
N ARG A 259 21.13 -4.17 -11.13
CA ARG A 259 20.21 -4.74 -10.15
C ARG A 259 19.84 -3.68 -9.14
N THR A 260 18.55 -3.44 -8.98
CA THR A 260 18.03 -2.47 -8.03
C THR A 260 17.25 -3.17 -6.92
N THR A 261 17.47 -2.74 -5.68
CA THR A 261 16.82 -3.29 -4.49
C THR A 261 16.31 -2.15 -3.62
N LEU A 262 15.14 -2.37 -2.99
CA LEU A 262 14.52 -1.41 -2.08
C LEU A 262 14.75 -1.88 -0.66
N TRP A 263 15.14 -0.96 0.23
CA TRP A 263 15.50 -1.26 1.61
C TRP A 263 14.79 -0.32 2.55
N ASN A 264 14.13 -0.89 3.55
CA ASN A 264 13.37 -0.14 4.52
C ASN A 264 14.30 0.64 5.47
N ALA A 265 14.22 1.96 5.46
CA ALA A 265 15.13 2.79 6.25
C ALA A 265 14.87 2.73 7.77
N LEU A 266 13.77 2.11 8.22
CA LEU A 266 13.42 2.01 9.64
C LEU A 266 14.00 0.78 10.32
N ASN A 267 14.15 -0.33 9.59
CA ASN A 267 14.64 -1.59 10.15
C ASN A 267 15.78 -2.24 9.35
N GLY A 268 16.19 -1.62 8.24
CA GLY A 268 17.29 -2.09 7.40
C GLY A 268 16.98 -3.36 6.60
N GLN A 269 15.72 -3.79 6.53
CA GLN A 269 15.34 -5.01 5.79
C GLN A 269 15.02 -4.71 4.32
N ALA A 270 15.31 -5.68 3.45
CA ALA A 270 14.94 -5.61 2.04
C ALA A 270 13.42 -5.68 1.87
N ILE A 271 12.87 -4.77 1.06
CA ILE A 271 11.48 -4.83 0.58
C ILE A 271 11.48 -5.73 -0.65
N LEU A 272 11.08 -6.98 -0.44
CA LEU A 272 11.08 -7.97 -1.50
C LEU A 272 9.96 -7.68 -2.53
N PRO A 273 10.25 -7.79 -3.84
CA PRO A 273 9.22 -7.87 -4.86
C PRO A 273 8.27 -9.03 -4.57
N ARG A 274 6.96 -8.82 -4.76
CA ARG A 274 5.91 -9.81 -4.41
C ARG A 274 6.11 -11.22 -4.95
N TYR A 275 6.72 -11.37 -6.12
CA TYR A 275 6.95 -12.71 -6.69
C TYR A 275 8.04 -13.49 -5.94
N LEU A 276 8.98 -12.80 -5.28
CA LEU A 276 10.03 -13.43 -4.47
C LEU A 276 9.56 -13.70 -3.03
N SER A 277 8.65 -12.87 -2.48
CA SER A 277 8.08 -13.14 -1.14
C SER A 277 7.27 -14.43 -1.08
N ASN A 278 6.71 -14.88 -2.21
CA ASN A 278 5.94 -16.13 -2.28
C ASN A 278 6.84 -17.36 -2.39
N ALA A 279 8.04 -17.24 -2.98
CA ALA A 279 8.98 -18.35 -3.16
C ALA A 279 9.76 -18.72 -1.89
N GLN A 280 9.92 -17.79 -0.94
CA GLN A 280 10.59 -18.06 0.34
C GLN A 280 9.65 -18.65 1.42
N ARG A 281 8.37 -18.87 1.10
CA ARG A 281 7.34 -19.37 2.03
C ARG A 281 6.80 -20.76 1.64
N SER A 282 7.38 -21.38 0.61
CA SER A 282 7.18 -22.79 0.21
C SER A 282 8.33 -23.65 0.71
#